data_AF-A0A101HGP4-F1
#
_entry.id   AF-A0A101HGP4-F1
#
_cell.length_a   1.000
_cell.length_b   1.000
_cell.length_c   1.000
_cell.angle_alpha   90.00
_cell.angle_beta   90.00
_cell.angle_gamma   90.00
#
_symmetry.space_group_name_H-M   'P 1'
#
loop_
_entity.id
_entity.type
_entity.pdbx_description
1 polymer ?
#
loop_
_entity_poly.entity_id
_entity_poly.type
_entity_poly.pdbx_seq_one_letter_code
_entity_poly.pdbx_strand_id
1 'polypeptide(L)' 'TRIGSLLKEGENKIEIDVTNLPANRIADYDRRGVEWRIFHEINFVSITYQPTKFDIWEVVPSGLLGPVTISELKSD' A
#
# COMPACT_ATOMS: atom_id res chain seq x y z
N THR A 1 17.39 4.55 1.01
CA THR A 1 17.46 5.93 1.55
C THR A 1 18.82 6.16 2.18
N ARG A 2 19.46 7.31 1.98
CA ARG A 2 20.71 7.68 2.66
C ARG A 2 20.36 8.55 3.87
N ILE A 3 20.68 8.08 5.07
CA ILE A 3 20.34 8.77 6.32
C ILE A 3 21.57 9.21 7.12
N GLY A 4 22.79 8.85 6.69
CA GLY A 4 24.01 9.01 7.49
C GLY A 4 24.27 10.44 7.97
N SER A 5 24.00 11.45 7.14
CA SER A 5 24.15 12.86 7.50
C SER A 5 23.07 13.41 8.43
N LEU A 6 21.98 12.66 8.63
CA LEU A 6 20.85 13.02 9.48
C LEU A 6 20.94 12.38 10.87
N LEU A 7 21.80 11.38 11.03
CA LEU A 7 22.00 10.68 12.30
C LEU A 7 22.77 11.58 13.26
N LYS A 8 22.35 11.56 14.52
CA LYS A 8 23.10 12.13 15.64
C LYS A 8 23.53 11.02 16.60
N GLU A 9 24.58 11.29 17.38
CA GLU A 9 24.96 10.40 18.48
C GLU A 9 23.80 10.24 19.46
N GLY A 10 23.59 9.01 19.93
CA GLY A 10 22.50 8.67 20.84
C GLY A 10 21.17 8.41 20.14
N GLU A 11 20.10 9.00 20.67
CA GLU A 11 18.72 8.68 20.27
C GLU A 11 18.30 9.40 18.99
N ASN A 12 17.71 8.66 18.06
CA ASN A 12 17.18 9.20 16.81
C ASN A 12 15.69 8.83 16.68
N LYS A 13 14.88 9.77 16.16
CA LYS A 13 13.47 9.53 15.85
C LYS A 13 13.32 9.32 14.35
N ILE A 14 12.66 8.24 13.95
CA ILE A 14 12.29 7.96 12.56
C ILE A 14 10.77 7.89 12.44
N GLU A 15 10.24 8.58 11.43
CA GLU A 15 8.83 8.57 11.07
C GLU A 15 8.71 8.14 9.61
N ILE A 16 7.81 7.20 9.33
CA ILE A 16 7.62 6.63 8.00
C ILE A 16 6.12 6.56 7.73
N ASP A 17 5.66 7.33 6.74
CA ASP A 17 4.30 7.23 6.23
C ASP A 17 4.25 6.17 5.14
N VAL A 18 3.37 5.18 5.30
CA VAL A 18 3.24 4.06 4.39
C VAL A 18 1.82 4.02 3.82
N THR A 19 1.73 4.09 2.50
CA THR A 19 0.46 4.05 1.76
C THR A 19 0.48 2.87 0.79
N ASN A 20 -0.61 2.09 0.78
CA ASN A 20 -0.80 1.01 -0.18
C ASN A 20 -1.84 1.37 -1.24
N LEU A 21 -2.03 0.46 -2.20
CA LEU A 21 -3.12 0.54 -3.17
C LEU A 21 -4.45 0.04 -2.58
N PRO A 22 -5.61 0.49 -3.11
CA PRO A 22 -6.92 0.17 -2.54
C PRO A 22 -7.37 -1.28 -2.77
N ALA A 23 -6.59 -2.09 -3.50
CA ALA A 23 -7.00 -3.43 -3.95
C ALA A 23 -7.55 -4.33 -2.84
N ASN A 24 -6.85 -4.41 -1.70
CA ASN A 24 -7.30 -5.21 -0.55
C ASN A 24 -8.62 -4.71 0.04
N ARG A 25 -8.81 -3.38 0.08
CA ARG A 25 -10.02 -2.76 0.63
C ARG A 25 -11.22 -2.93 -0.32
N ILE A 26 -10.99 -2.78 -1.62
CA ILE A 26 -12.01 -3.02 -2.65
C ILE A 26 -12.47 -4.48 -2.64
N ALA A 27 -11.53 -5.43 -2.58
CA ALA A 27 -11.84 -6.85 -2.52
C ALA A 27 -12.64 -7.22 -1.25
N ASP A 28 -12.27 -6.65 -0.10
CA ASP A 28 -13.02 -6.82 1.15
C ASP A 28 -14.46 -6.24 1.06
N TYR A 29 -14.62 -5.05 0.49
CA TYR A 29 -15.94 -4.45 0.30
C TYR A 29 -16.83 -5.28 -0.61
N ASP A 30 -16.29 -5.81 -1.71
CA ASP A 30 -17.05 -6.68 -2.62
C ASP A 30 -17.45 -8.01 -1.95
N ARG A 31 -16.59 -8.59 -1.08
CA ARG A 31 -16.92 -9.79 -0.28
C ARG A 31 -18.03 -9.54 0.73
N ARG A 32 -18.00 -8.37 1.40
CA ARG A 32 -18.99 -8.00 2.42
C ARG A 32 -20.28 -7.44 1.82
N GLY A 33 -20.34 -7.22 0.52
CA GLY A 33 -21.48 -6.59 -0.16
C GLY A 33 -21.68 -5.13 0.26
N VAL A 34 -20.60 -4.42 0.60
CA VAL A 34 -20.65 -2.99 0.93
C VAL A 34 -20.84 -2.20 -0.36
N GLU A 35 -21.83 -1.33 -0.40
CA GLU A 35 -22.02 -0.38 -1.51
C GLU A 35 -20.96 0.72 -1.46
N TRP A 36 -19.80 0.47 -2.07
CA TRP A 36 -18.66 1.40 -2.08
C TRP A 36 -18.50 2.17 -3.39
N ARG A 37 -19.21 1.77 -4.45
CA ARG A 37 -19.16 2.41 -5.78
C ARG A 37 -20.10 3.60 -5.87
N ILE A 38 -19.86 4.61 -5.04
CA ILE A 38 -20.67 5.83 -4.96
C ILE A 38 -20.16 6.94 -5.89
N PHE A 39 -19.80 6.58 -7.12
CA PHE A 39 -19.22 7.49 -8.10
C PHE A 39 -20.32 8.16 -8.94
N HIS A 40 -20.20 9.47 -9.16
CA HIS A 40 -21.09 10.22 -10.06
C HIS A 40 -20.82 9.91 -11.55
N GLU A 41 -19.63 9.41 -11.87
CA GLU A 41 -19.20 9.11 -13.24
C GLU A 41 -19.07 7.59 -13.48
N ILE A 42 -19.46 7.17 -14.69
CA ILE A 42 -19.60 5.78 -15.18
C ILE A 42 -18.25 5.02 -15.34
N ASN A 43 -17.11 5.69 -15.24
CA ASN A 43 -15.83 5.11 -15.68
C ASN A 43 -15.17 4.09 -14.71
N PHE A 44 -15.94 3.49 -13.80
CA PHE A 44 -15.50 2.29 -13.06
C PHE A 44 -15.94 1.03 -13.79
N VAL A 45 -15.36 0.84 -14.96
CA VAL A 45 -15.63 -0.29 -15.83
C VAL A 45 -14.41 -1.19 -15.85
N SER A 46 -14.60 -2.52 -15.79
CA SER A 46 -13.50 -3.44 -16.06
C SER A 46 -12.95 -3.15 -17.45
N ILE A 47 -11.69 -3.49 -17.75
CA ILE A 47 -11.17 -3.37 -19.13
C ILE A 47 -12.03 -4.16 -20.15
N THR A 48 -12.84 -5.10 -19.65
CA THR A 48 -13.78 -5.92 -20.40
C THR A 48 -15.21 -5.37 -20.51
N TYR A 49 -15.51 -4.21 -19.92
CA TYR A 49 -16.85 -3.61 -19.95
C TYR A 49 -17.98 -4.49 -19.38
N GLN A 50 -17.64 -5.31 -18.38
CA GLN A 50 -18.60 -6.17 -17.70
C GLN A 50 -18.73 -5.79 -16.22
N PRO A 51 -19.93 -5.89 -15.63
CA PRO A 51 -20.10 -5.84 -14.18
C PRO A 51 -19.22 -6.90 -13.55
N THR A 52 -18.19 -6.47 -12.82
CA THR A 52 -17.28 -7.39 -12.12
C THR A 52 -17.28 -7.05 -10.64
N LYS A 53 -17.19 -8.09 -9.81
CA LYS A 53 -16.73 -7.98 -8.42
C LYS A 53 -15.25 -8.29 -8.38
N PHE A 54 -14.58 -7.78 -7.37
CA PHE A 54 -13.17 -7.98 -7.07
C PHE A 54 -13.01 -8.83 -5.80
N ASP A 55 -14.07 -9.51 -5.37
CA ASP A 55 -14.11 -10.44 -4.24
C ASP A 55 -13.17 -11.65 -4.41
N ILE A 56 -12.82 -11.97 -5.65
CA ILE A 56 -11.86 -13.02 -6.00
C ILE A 56 -10.38 -12.64 -5.81
N TRP A 57 -10.06 -11.36 -5.61
CA TRP A 57 -8.65 -10.93 -5.50
C TRP A 57 -8.02 -11.37 -4.18
N GLU A 58 -6.97 -12.18 -4.24
CA GLU A 58 -6.20 -12.51 -3.05
C GLU A 58 -5.64 -11.24 -2.37
N VAL A 59 -5.43 -11.34 -1.05
CA VAL A 59 -4.84 -10.23 -0.28
C VAL A 59 -3.40 -10.03 -0.74
N VAL A 60 -3.11 -8.82 -1.23
CA VAL A 60 -1.77 -8.45 -1.63
C VAL A 60 -1.00 -7.92 -0.42
N PRO A 61 0.25 -8.37 -0.18
CA PRO A 61 1.08 -7.81 0.88
C PRO A 61 1.17 -6.27 0.77
N SER A 62 1.00 -5.58 1.89
CA SER A 62 0.94 -4.12 1.95
C SER A 62 1.54 -3.62 3.25
N GLY A 63 2.22 -2.48 3.20
CA GLY A 63 2.84 -1.86 4.37
C GLY A 63 4.36 -1.99 4.39
N LEU A 64 4.95 -1.74 5.57
CA LEU A 64 6.38 -1.92 5.81
C LEU A 64 6.65 -3.36 6.28
N LEU A 65 6.76 -4.28 5.31
CA LEU A 65 6.77 -5.73 5.57
C LEU A 65 8.05 -6.24 6.25
N GLY A 66 9.15 -5.48 6.15
CA GLY A 66 10.39 -5.76 6.85
C GLY A 66 11.22 -6.94 6.28
N PRO A 67 12.40 -7.21 6.87
CA PRO A 67 12.99 -6.50 8.00
C PRO A 67 13.46 -5.08 7.63
N VAL A 68 13.49 -4.18 8.61
CA VAL A 68 14.06 -2.82 8.46
C VAL A 68 15.44 -2.82 9.07
N THR A 69 16.45 -2.49 8.27
CA THR A 69 17.86 -2.50 8.69
C THR A 69 18.57 -1.20 8.35
N ILE A 70 19.52 -0.81 9.19
CA ILE A 70 20.48 0.25 8.90
C ILE A 70 21.84 -0.41 8.70
N SER A 71 22.52 -0.08 7.61
CA SER A 71 23.85 -0.59 7.29
C SER A 71 24.74 0.52 6.77
N GLU A 72 26.02 0.48 7.13
CA GLU A 72 27.03 1.37 6.56
C GLU A 72 27.18 1.16 5.05
N LEU A 73 27.39 2.25 4.32
CA LEU A 73 27.78 2.19 2.92
C LEU A 73 29.29 1.99 2.87
N LYS A 74 29.75 0.86 2.36
CA LYS A 74 31.17 0.66 2.04
C LYS A 74 31.48 1.44 0.75
N SER A 75 32.54 2.24 0.79
CA SER A 75 33.16 2.74 -0.43
C SER A 75 34.23 1.74 -0.84
N ASP A 76 34.17 1.26 -2.09
CA ASP A 76 35.26 0.50 -2.71
C ASP A 76 36.45 1.42 -3.03
#